data_AF-A0A1Q7LVL6-F1
#
_entry.id   AF-A0A1Q7LVL6-F1
#
_cell.length_a   1.000
_cell.length_b   1.000
_cell.length_c   1.000
_cell.angle_alpha   90.00
_cell.angle_beta   90.00
_cell.angle_gamma   90.00
#
_symmetry.space_group_name_H-M   'P 1'
#
loop_
_entity.id
_entity.type
_entity.pdbx_description
1 polymer ?
#
loop_
_entity_poly.entity_id
_entity_poly.type
_entity_poly.pdbx_seq_one_letter_code
_entity_poly.pdbx_strand_id
1 'polypeptide(L)'
;MATPEQLEEEAAAKAMKPKPDPFEQDARREIRSYHAESPEEREARQEKNRQEAKDIREASTVFYPGTTSHRVSLRDKLIASSIGKNVRFDLQRGPAVKGKLVDVDLEMGNCTLQGPERSPPSLMFVQFRHIVRLEIYPD
;
A
#
# COMPACT_ATOMS: atom_id res chain seq x y z
N MET A 1 -55.37 14.86 -34.40
CA MET A 1 -54.92 16.27 -34.45
C MET A 1 -54.75 16.71 -33.02
N ALA A 2 -53.57 17.17 -32.61
CA ALA A 2 -53.32 17.59 -31.22
C ALA A 2 -54.05 18.92 -30.94
N THR A 3 -54.56 19.08 -29.73
CA THR A 3 -55.30 20.29 -29.32
C THR A 3 -54.34 21.43 -28.99
N PRO A 4 -54.79 22.71 -29.08
CA PRO A 4 -53.94 23.88 -28.83
C PRO A 4 -53.25 23.87 -27.46
N GLU A 5 -53.91 23.35 -26.43
CA GLU A 5 -53.36 23.22 -25.07
C GLU A 5 -52.16 22.25 -24.99
N GLN A 6 -52.16 21.19 -25.82
CA GLN A 6 -51.05 20.23 -25.88
C GLN A 6 -49.79 20.83 -26.54
N LEU A 7 -49.96 21.80 -27.43
CA LEU A 7 -48.86 22.50 -28.09
C LEU A 7 -48.21 23.56 -27.17
N GLU A 8 -48.98 24.18 -26.28
CA GLU A 8 -48.46 25.13 -25.28
C GLU A 8 -47.72 24.40 -24.15
N GLU A 9 -48.20 23.24 -23.72
CA GLU A 9 -47.54 22.41 -22.70
C GLU A 9 -46.20 21.81 -23.21
N GLU A 10 -46.13 21.41 -24.49
CA GLU A 10 -44.86 20.99 -25.13
C GLU A 10 -43.87 22.16 -25.31
N ALA A 11 -44.36 23.37 -25.56
CA ALA A 11 -43.51 24.56 -25.68
C ALA A 11 -42.91 24.96 -24.33
N ALA A 12 -43.68 24.87 -23.24
CA ALA A 12 -43.21 25.10 -21.88
C ALA A 12 -42.19 24.04 -21.43
N ALA A 13 -42.41 22.77 -21.77
CA ALA A 13 -41.49 21.67 -21.46
C ALA A 13 -40.14 21.76 -22.21
N LYS A 14 -40.13 22.32 -23.43
CA LYS A 14 -38.87 22.58 -24.17
C LYS A 14 -38.09 23.80 -23.63
N ALA A 15 -38.77 24.78 -23.04
CA ALA A 15 -38.14 25.96 -22.45
C ALA A 15 -37.46 25.70 -21.09
N MET A 16 -37.85 24.63 -20.38
CA MET A 16 -37.26 24.20 -19.11
C MET A 16 -36.17 23.12 -19.25
N LYS A 17 -35.47 23.04 -20.39
CA LYS A 17 -34.25 22.23 -20.44
C LYS A 17 -33.14 22.97 -19.70
N PRO A 18 -32.59 22.40 -18.60
CA PRO A 18 -31.45 23.02 -17.93
C PRO A 18 -30.33 23.19 -18.96
N LYS A 19 -29.74 24.39 -19.00
CA LYS A 19 -28.52 24.61 -19.80
C LYS A 19 -27.50 23.56 -19.35
N PRO A 20 -26.87 22.82 -20.27
CA PRO A 20 -25.84 21.87 -19.90
C PRO A 20 -24.75 22.60 -19.12
N ASP A 21 -24.37 22.02 -17.99
CA ASP A 21 -23.36 22.56 -17.08
C ASP A 21 -22.06 22.85 -17.88
N PRO A 22 -21.48 24.06 -17.80
CA PRO A 22 -20.22 24.37 -18.47
C PRO A 22 -19.13 23.32 -18.24
N PHE A 23 -19.11 22.71 -17.05
CA PHE A 23 -18.13 21.68 -16.67
C PHE A 23 -18.28 20.36 -17.45
N GLU A 24 -19.48 20.00 -17.91
CA GLU A 24 -19.69 18.79 -18.72
C GLU A 24 -19.18 18.93 -20.16
N GLN A 25 -19.10 20.16 -20.69
CA GLN A 25 -18.60 20.38 -22.06
C GLN A 25 -17.08 20.26 -22.14
N ASP A 26 -16.36 20.71 -21.12
CA ASP A 26 -14.89 20.59 -21.07
C ASP A 26 -14.46 19.13 -20.88
N ALA A 27 -15.15 18.38 -20.02
CA ALA A 27 -14.90 16.94 -19.84
C ALA A 27 -15.10 16.14 -21.16
N ARG A 28 -16.06 16.53 -22.00
CA ARG A 28 -16.27 15.88 -23.31
C ARG A 28 -15.24 16.31 -24.37
N ARG A 29 -14.64 17.50 -24.25
CA ARG A 29 -13.59 17.98 -25.16
C ARG A 29 -12.26 17.28 -24.91
N GLU A 30 -11.93 16.97 -23.65
CA GLU A 30 -10.67 16.30 -23.29
C GLU A 30 -10.61 14.82 -23.71
N ILE A 31 -11.74 14.16 -23.97
CA ILE A 31 -11.79 12.75 -24.42
C ILE A 31 -11.55 12.61 -25.94
N ARG A 32 -11.10 13.66 -26.65
CA ARG A 32 -10.86 13.59 -28.10
C ARG A 32 -9.57 12.87 -28.51
N SER A 33 -8.71 12.50 -27.58
CA SER A 33 -7.43 11.84 -27.88
C SER A 33 -7.35 10.37 -27.42
N TYR A 34 -8.46 9.75 -27.01
CA TYR A 34 -8.46 8.33 -26.69
C TYR A 34 -8.37 7.50 -27.99
N HIS A 35 -7.14 7.26 -28.43
CA HIS A 35 -6.87 6.24 -29.43
C HIS A 35 -7.01 4.88 -28.74
N ALA A 36 -7.97 4.08 -29.19
CA ALA A 36 -8.08 2.70 -28.73
C ALA A 36 -6.79 1.97 -29.12
N GLU A 37 -6.01 1.56 -28.13
CA GLU A 37 -4.79 0.78 -28.33
C GLU A 37 -5.08 -0.43 -29.23
N SER A 38 -4.20 -0.66 -30.20
CA SER A 38 -4.30 -1.84 -31.05
C SER A 38 -4.08 -3.11 -30.20
N PRO A 39 -4.59 -4.28 -30.65
CA PRO A 39 -4.33 -5.55 -29.98
C PRO A 39 -2.82 -5.82 -29.79
N GLU A 40 -2.00 -5.42 -30.76
CA GLU A 40 -0.55 -5.58 -30.75
C GLU A 40 0.13 -4.70 -29.69
N GLU A 41 -0.31 -3.45 -29.53
CA GLU A 41 0.19 -2.53 -28.50
C GLU A 41 -0.18 -3.00 -27.09
N ARG A 42 -1.36 -3.60 -26.95
CA ARG A 42 -1.81 -4.20 -25.68
C ARG A 42 -0.97 -5.41 -25.30
N GLU A 43 -0.68 -6.31 -26.24
CA GLU A 43 0.17 -7.48 -25.99
C GLU A 43 1.61 -7.07 -25.67
N ALA A 44 2.19 -6.12 -26.41
CA ALA A 44 3.52 -5.60 -26.15
C ALA A 44 3.63 -4.95 -24.76
N ARG A 45 2.62 -4.17 -24.35
CA ARG A 45 2.57 -3.59 -23.00
C ARG A 45 2.39 -4.67 -21.93
N GLN A 46 1.55 -5.68 -22.16
CA GLN A 46 1.37 -6.77 -21.20
C GLN A 46 2.66 -7.57 -21.02
N GLU A 47 3.41 -7.83 -22.08
CA GLU A 47 4.68 -8.54 -21.99
C GLU A 47 5.75 -7.69 -21.29
N LYS A 48 5.83 -6.38 -21.60
CA LYS A 48 6.70 -5.45 -20.88
C LYS A 48 6.38 -5.41 -19.38
N ASN A 49 5.10 -5.34 -19.01
CA ASN A 49 4.66 -5.37 -17.61
C ASN A 49 4.99 -6.71 -16.92
N ARG A 50 4.93 -7.84 -17.64
CA ARG A 50 5.36 -9.14 -17.11
C ARG A 50 6.86 -9.18 -16.88
N GLN A 51 7.65 -8.59 -17.77
CA GLN A 51 9.11 -8.50 -17.63
C GLN A 51 9.49 -7.64 -16.41
N GLU A 52 8.93 -6.44 -16.31
CA GLU A 52 9.18 -5.53 -15.19
C GLU A 52 8.75 -6.13 -13.84
N ALA A 53 7.63 -6.87 -13.81
CA ALA A 53 7.20 -7.58 -12.60
C ALA A 53 8.15 -8.74 -12.20
N LYS A 54 8.83 -9.38 -13.15
CA LYS A 54 9.86 -10.39 -12.87
C LYS A 54 11.12 -9.75 -12.30
N ASP A 55 11.55 -8.63 -12.86
CA ASP A 55 12.75 -7.91 -12.39
C ASP A 55 12.56 -7.37 -10.96
N ILE A 56 11.38 -6.83 -10.64
CA ILE A 56 11.02 -6.41 -9.27
C ILE A 56 10.99 -7.62 -8.32
N ARG A 57 10.48 -8.77 -8.79
CA ARG A 57 10.43 -10.01 -8.01
C ARG A 57 11.84 -10.47 -7.64
N GLU A 58 12.79 -10.42 -8.56
CA GLU A 58 14.19 -10.80 -8.32
C GLU A 58 14.92 -9.79 -7.44
N ALA A 59 14.69 -8.49 -7.61
CA ALA A 59 15.27 -7.43 -6.78
C ALA A 59 14.78 -7.46 -5.31
N SER A 60 13.59 -8.01 -5.05
CA SER A 60 13.01 -8.07 -3.70
C SER A 60 13.60 -9.18 -2.83
N THR A 61 14.24 -10.18 -3.44
CA THR A 61 14.91 -11.30 -2.78
C THR A 61 16.34 -10.92 -2.39
N VAL A 62 16.55 -10.64 -1.11
CA VAL A 62 17.90 -10.53 -0.55
C VAL A 62 18.45 -11.95 -0.42
N PHE A 63 19.48 -12.26 -1.21
CA PHE A 63 20.12 -13.58 -1.22
C PHE A 63 21.24 -13.59 -0.16
N TYR A 64 20.97 -14.18 1.01
CA TYR A 64 22.02 -14.59 1.94
C TYR A 64 22.43 -16.04 1.59
N PRO A 65 23.72 -16.34 1.40
CA PRO A 65 24.16 -17.68 1.04
C PRO A 65 23.91 -18.63 2.23
N GLY A 66 22.93 -19.53 2.10
CA GLY A 66 22.60 -20.56 3.10
C GLY A 66 21.12 -20.63 3.50
N THR A 67 20.29 -19.65 3.13
CA THR A 67 18.88 -19.62 3.55
C THR A 67 17.92 -19.86 2.39
N THR A 68 16.93 -20.73 2.58
CA THR A 68 15.73 -20.83 1.73
C THR A 68 15.16 -19.43 1.50
N SER A 69 14.89 -19.05 0.24
CA SER A 69 14.47 -17.69 -0.12
C SER A 69 13.08 -17.35 0.44
N HIS A 70 13.00 -17.00 1.72
CA HIS A 70 11.80 -16.43 2.29
C HIS A 70 11.69 -14.98 1.82
N ARG A 71 10.56 -14.67 1.17
CA ARG A 71 10.23 -13.29 0.80
C ARG A 71 10.13 -12.47 2.09
N VAL A 72 11.17 -11.71 2.40
CA VAL A 72 11.19 -10.80 3.54
C VAL A 72 10.21 -9.66 3.25
N SER A 73 9.14 -9.58 4.04
CA SER A 73 8.11 -8.56 3.81
C SER A 73 8.66 -7.16 4.08
N LEU A 74 8.05 -6.11 3.51
CA LEU A 74 8.46 -4.72 3.78
C LEU A 74 8.44 -4.42 5.29
N ARG A 75 7.45 -4.98 6.00
CA ARG A 75 7.32 -4.90 7.45
C ARG A 75 8.56 -5.45 8.15
N ASP A 76 9.05 -6.61 7.74
CA ASP A 76 10.20 -7.27 8.36
C ASP A 76 11.48 -6.46 8.12
N LYS A 77 11.63 -5.88 6.92
CA LYS A 77 12.73 -4.96 6.59
C LYS A 77 12.71 -3.71 7.47
N LEU A 78 11.53 -3.16 7.76
CA LEU A 78 11.37 -1.99 8.64
C LEU A 78 11.69 -2.31 10.10
N ILE A 79 11.34 -3.51 10.57
CA ILE A 79 11.70 -3.97 11.91
C ILE A 79 13.22 -4.15 12.00
N ALA A 80 13.85 -4.79 11.00
CA ALA A 80 15.30 -4.98 10.95
C ALA A 80 16.08 -3.65 10.88
N SER A 81 15.58 -2.62 10.18
CA SER A 81 16.22 -1.30 10.13
C SER A 81 16.15 -0.51 11.44
N SER A 82 15.43 -1.05 12.44
CA SER A 82 15.30 -0.49 13.78
C SER A 82 16.28 -1.10 14.78
N ILE A 83 17.14 -2.04 14.37
CA ILE A 83 18.20 -2.60 15.22
C ILE A 83 19.08 -1.46 15.75
N GLY A 84 19.41 -1.54 17.04
CA GLY A 84 20.18 -0.55 17.78
C GLY A 84 19.37 0.63 18.31
N LYS A 85 18.08 0.74 17.98
CA LYS A 85 17.21 1.85 18.44
C LYS A 85 16.31 1.42 19.59
N ASN A 86 15.84 2.38 20.38
CA ASN A 86 14.78 2.13 21.34
C ASN A 86 13.44 2.00 20.64
N VAL A 87 12.76 0.89 20.89
CA VAL A 87 11.51 0.53 20.24
C VAL A 87 10.44 0.17 21.24
N ARG A 88 9.19 0.45 20.86
CA ARG A 88 7.99 -0.04 21.50
C ARG A 88 7.28 -0.96 20.53
N PHE A 89 7.05 -2.19 20.95
CA PHE A 89 6.21 -3.15 20.25
C PHE A 89 4.87 -3.27 20.95
N ASP A 90 3.79 -2.86 20.28
CA ASP A 90 2.44 -3.21 20.73
C ASP A 90 2.11 -4.61 20.20
N LEU A 91 1.77 -5.52 21.11
CA LEU A 91 1.48 -6.90 20.80
C LEU A 91 -0.02 -7.11 20.57
N GLN A 92 -0.37 -8.10 19.75
CA GLN A 92 -1.75 -8.50 19.48
C GLN A 92 -2.46 -8.93 20.77
N ARG A 93 -1.71 -9.54 21.69
CA ARG A 93 -2.19 -9.96 23.01
C ARG A 93 -1.12 -9.61 24.04
N GLY A 94 -1.55 -9.03 25.16
CA GLY A 94 -0.68 -8.69 26.28
C GLY A 94 -0.17 -7.25 26.25
N PRO A 95 0.72 -6.90 27.20
CA PRO A 95 1.23 -5.54 27.34
C PRO A 95 2.21 -5.20 26.21
N ALA A 96 2.33 -3.90 25.93
CA ALA A 96 3.37 -3.40 25.04
C ALA A 96 4.76 -3.64 25.64
N VAL A 97 5.72 -4.02 24.79
CA VAL A 97 7.10 -4.27 25.17
C VAL A 97 7.95 -3.09 24.74
N LYS A 98 8.80 -2.59 25.64
CA LYS A 98 9.72 -1.48 25.39
C LYS A 98 11.14 -1.91 25.68
N GLY A 99 12.06 -1.50 24.83
CA GLY A 99 13.48 -1.81 25.00
C GLY A 99 14.30 -1.44 23.78
N LYS A 100 15.60 -1.63 23.87
CA LYS A 100 16.52 -1.46 22.75
C LYS A 100 16.47 -2.71 21.88
N LEU A 101 16.18 -2.59 20.59
CA LEU A 101 16.21 -3.73 19.67
C LEU A 101 17.67 -4.12 19.44
N VAL A 102 18.06 -5.31 19.88
CA VAL A 102 19.44 -5.79 19.78
C VAL A 102 19.64 -6.58 18.50
N ASP A 103 18.69 -7.45 18.18
CA ASP A 103 18.82 -8.37 17.06
C ASP A 103 17.45 -8.79 16.51
N VAL A 104 17.45 -9.26 15.28
CA VAL A 104 16.28 -9.73 14.54
C VAL A 104 16.64 -10.99 13.78
N ASP A 105 15.97 -12.08 14.14
CA ASP A 105 16.00 -13.34 13.41
C ASP A 105 14.82 -13.40 12.44
N LEU A 106 15.11 -13.19 11.16
CA LEU A 106 14.11 -13.22 10.10
C LEU A 106 13.68 -14.63 9.70
N GLU A 107 14.48 -15.65 10.02
CA GLU A 107 14.17 -17.05 9.70
C GLU A 107 13.14 -17.59 10.70
N MET A 108 13.39 -17.37 11.99
CA MET A 108 12.49 -17.79 13.06
C MET A 108 11.40 -16.74 13.37
N GLY A 109 11.53 -15.54 12.82
CA GLY A 109 10.60 -14.43 13.02
C GLY A 109 10.60 -13.91 14.46
N ASN A 110 11.78 -13.69 15.04
CA ASN A 110 11.96 -13.24 16.43
C ASN A 110 12.74 -11.92 16.50
N CYS A 111 12.35 -11.05 17.44
CA CYS A 111 13.09 -9.87 17.86
C CYS A 111 13.68 -10.11 19.24
N THR A 112 14.94 -9.71 19.42
CA THR A 112 15.61 -9.69 20.73
C THR A 112 15.69 -8.24 21.21
N LEU A 113 15.08 -7.95 22.36
CA LEU A 113 15.12 -6.64 22.99
C LEU A 113 15.90 -6.69 24.31
N GLN A 114 16.68 -5.65 24.55
CA GLN A 114 17.25 -5.36 25.86
C GLN A 114 16.27 -4.45 26.61
N GLY A 115 15.82 -4.90 27.78
CA GLY A 115 14.92 -4.15 28.65
C GLY A 115 15.57 -2.88 29.20
N PRO A 116 14.75 -1.93 29.71
CA PRO A 116 15.25 -0.67 30.27
C PRO A 116 16.22 -0.92 31.41
N GLU A 117 17.27 -0.09 31.49
CA GLU A 117 18.44 -0.20 32.37
C GLU A 117 18.12 -0.76 33.77
N ARG A 118 18.25 -2.08 33.89
CA ARG A 118 18.33 -2.80 35.16
C ARG A 118 19.64 -3.56 35.14
N SER A 119 20.29 -3.69 36.28
CA SER A 119 21.47 -4.55 36.43
C SER A 119 21.04 -5.84 37.14
N PRO A 120 21.14 -7.01 36.48
CA PRO A 120 21.58 -7.25 35.11
C PRO A 120 20.51 -6.89 34.05
N PRO A 121 20.91 -6.57 32.80
CA PRO A 121 19.98 -6.23 31.74
C PRO A 121 19.12 -7.45 31.38
N SER A 122 17.81 -7.29 31.42
CA SER A 122 16.87 -8.33 31.00
C SER A 122 16.80 -8.42 29.48
N LEU A 123 16.93 -9.63 28.93
CA LEU A 123 16.65 -9.90 27.52
C LEU A 123 15.19 -10.35 27.36
N MET A 124 14.53 -9.83 26.33
CA MET A 124 13.15 -10.16 25.98
C MET A 124 13.11 -10.63 24.53
N PHE A 125 12.37 -11.71 24.27
CA PHE A 125 12.19 -12.26 22.94
C PHE A 125 10.74 -12.07 22.51
N VAL A 126 10.53 -11.47 21.34
CA VAL A 126 9.21 -11.14 20.81
C VAL A 126 9.05 -11.71 19.41
N GLN A 127 8.02 -12.52 19.17
CA GLN A 127 7.77 -13.06 17.84
C GLN A 127 7.07 -12.03 16.93
N PHE A 128 7.52 -11.95 15.69
CA PHE A 128 7.01 -11.08 14.64
C PHE A 128 5.49 -11.19 14.50
N ARG A 129 4.97 -12.42 14.48
CA ARG A 129 3.53 -12.68 14.32
C ARG A 129 2.65 -11.99 15.36
N HIS A 130 3.20 -11.62 16.52
CA HIS A 130 2.47 -10.97 17.59
C HIS A 130 2.60 -9.46 17.57
N ILE A 131 3.54 -8.88 16.83
CA ILE A 131 3.70 -7.42 16.76
C ILE A 131 2.61 -6.84 15.85
N VAL A 132 1.86 -5.86 16.36
CA VAL A 132 0.83 -5.14 15.58
C VAL A 132 1.35 -3.77 15.17
N ARG A 133 2.13 -3.13 16.04
CA ARG A 133 2.70 -1.80 15.81
C ARG A 133 4.12 -1.73 16.34
N LEU A 134 4.97 -1.03 15.59
CA LEU A 134 6.32 -0.66 15.97
C LEU A 134 6.37 0.88 16.08
N GLU A 135 6.87 1.38 17.20
CA GLU A 135 7.22 2.79 17.38
C GLU A 135 8.70 2.89 17.76
N ILE A 136 9.41 3.81 17.12
CA ILE A 136 10.81 4.12 17.45
C ILE A 136 10.78 5.43 18.25
N TYR A 137 11.43 5.44 19.41
CA TYR A 137 11.52 6.63 20.24
C TYR A 137 12.99 7.01 20.47
N PRO A 138 13.29 8.31 20.64
CA PRO A 138 14.65 8.78 20.91
C PRO A 138 15.19 8.19 22.22
N ASP A 139 16.51 8.10 22.31
CA ASP A 139 17.24 7.72 23.53
C ASP A 139 16.97 8.69 24.69
#